data_AF-A0A7K0BQ55-F1
#
_entry.id   AF-A0A7K0BQ55-F1
#
_cell.length_a   1.000
_cell.length_b   1.000
_cell.length_c   1.000
_cell.angle_alpha   90.00
_cell.angle_beta   90.00
_cell.angle_gamma   90.00
#
_symmetry.space_group_name_H-M   'P 1'
#
loop_
_entity.id
_entity.type
_entity.pdbx_description
1 polymer ?
#
loop_
_entity_poly.entity_id
_entity_poly.type
_entity_poly.pdbx_seq_one_letter_code
_entity_poly.pdbx_strand_id
1 'polypeptide(L)'
;MSAPPRRRIKRALAVTALTTGLAATGGYLWLSGTTDVRNTGVADCAAVTPAGPEQQQVCGVLEQLTGAWARGDADAYGALFTEDATYTTYVGTYYQGRRDITEGHRALFRGFVKGTKLADSYLGVRFYGPGTAVVTSRGDTYEGKAPKPDELSKTQTYTLVRQGDGAWRIAAFHNTKRRSVMERISFLFDPATKPAAEK
;
A
#
# COMPACT_ATOMS: atom_id res chain seq x y z
N MET A 1 -31.20 -14.96 53.16
CA MET A 1 -30.22 -14.98 52.06
C MET A 1 -29.38 -13.71 52.15
N SER A 2 -28.14 -13.78 52.65
CA SER A 2 -27.27 -12.60 52.79
C SER A 2 -26.67 -12.17 51.46
N ALA A 3 -26.91 -10.92 51.06
CA ALA A 3 -26.33 -10.34 49.85
C ALA A 3 -24.78 -10.31 49.93
N PRO A 4 -24.06 -10.64 48.85
CA PRO A 4 -22.60 -10.68 48.89
C PRO A 4 -22.01 -9.28 49.11
N PRO A 5 -20.90 -9.17 49.88
CA PRO A 5 -20.34 -7.88 50.23
C PRO A 5 -19.83 -7.15 48.97
N ARG A 6 -20.24 -5.89 48.78
CA ARG A 6 -19.93 -5.02 47.61
C ARG A 6 -18.45 -5.07 47.15
N ARG A 7 -17.51 -5.32 48.07
CA ARG A 7 -16.06 -5.46 47.79
C ARG A 7 -15.71 -6.72 46.99
N ARG A 8 -16.44 -7.83 47.18
CA ARG A 8 -16.28 -9.07 46.39
C ARG A 8 -16.78 -8.89 44.97
N ILE A 9 -17.90 -8.19 44.78
CA ILE A 9 -18.46 -7.88 43.45
C ILE A 9 -17.48 -6.99 42.66
N LYS A 10 -16.94 -5.92 43.27
CA LYS A 10 -15.95 -5.04 42.62
C LYS A 10 -14.66 -5.79 42.23
N ARG A 11 -14.19 -6.72 43.07
CA ARG A 11 -13.01 -7.56 42.76
C ARG A 11 -13.31 -8.55 41.62
N ALA A 12 -14.46 -9.19 41.64
CA ALA A 12 -14.87 -10.11 40.56
C ALA A 12 -14.96 -9.38 39.22
N LEU A 13 -15.63 -8.21 39.17
CA LEU A 13 -15.70 -7.38 37.97
C LEU A 13 -14.33 -6.91 37.49
N ALA A 14 -13.43 -6.52 38.39
CA ALA A 14 -12.07 -6.13 38.04
C ALA A 14 -11.26 -7.30 37.45
N VAL A 15 -11.38 -8.51 38.02
CA VAL A 15 -10.72 -9.72 37.50
C VAL A 15 -11.29 -10.12 36.14
N THR A 16 -12.60 -10.06 35.94
CA THR A 16 -13.24 -10.32 34.64
C THR A 16 -12.80 -9.29 33.59
N ALA A 17 -12.74 -8.01 33.92
CA ALA A 17 -12.25 -6.97 33.01
C ALA A 17 -10.77 -7.21 32.63
N LEU A 18 -9.92 -7.55 33.61
CA LEU A 18 -8.49 -7.79 33.39
C LEU A 18 -8.25 -9.04 32.52
N THR A 19 -8.96 -10.13 32.79
CA THR A 19 -8.88 -11.37 32.00
C THR A 19 -9.39 -11.18 30.58
N THR A 20 -10.49 -10.44 30.39
CA THR A 20 -11.02 -10.10 29.06
C THR A 20 -10.04 -9.21 28.28
N GLY A 21 -9.43 -8.23 28.94
CA GLY A 21 -8.39 -7.38 28.34
C GLY A 21 -7.14 -8.15 27.93
N LEU A 22 -6.68 -9.09 28.78
CA LEU A 22 -5.55 -9.97 28.47
C LEU A 22 -5.88 -10.94 27.33
N ALA A 23 -7.08 -11.52 27.30
CA ALA A 23 -7.52 -12.40 26.21
C ALA A 23 -7.66 -11.64 24.89
N ALA A 24 -8.21 -10.43 24.90
CA ALA A 24 -8.32 -9.57 23.72
C ALA A 24 -6.93 -9.16 23.20
N THR A 25 -6.01 -8.78 24.09
CA THR A 25 -4.63 -8.42 23.73
C THR A 25 -3.88 -9.63 23.18
N GLY A 26 -3.98 -10.78 23.84
CA GLY A 26 -3.37 -12.03 23.38
C GLY A 26 -3.91 -12.50 22.03
N GLY A 27 -5.24 -12.41 21.83
CA GLY A 27 -5.89 -12.71 20.56
C GLY A 27 -5.45 -11.77 19.44
N TYR A 28 -5.35 -10.45 19.71
CA TYR A 28 -4.84 -9.48 18.74
C TYR A 28 -3.39 -9.76 18.36
N LEU A 29 -2.52 -10.01 19.34
CA LEU A 29 -1.11 -10.31 19.08
C LEU A 29 -0.94 -11.59 18.26
N TRP A 30 -1.70 -12.64 18.58
CA TRP A 30 -1.70 -13.87 17.79
C TRP A 30 -2.21 -13.66 16.35
N LEU A 31 -3.29 -12.90 16.18
CA LEU A 31 -3.80 -12.56 14.85
C LEU A 31 -2.76 -11.75 14.06
N SER A 32 -2.14 -10.74 14.67
CA SER A 32 -1.11 -9.92 14.02
C SER A 32 0.18 -10.68 13.69
N GLY A 33 0.54 -11.68 14.50
CA GLY A 33 1.74 -12.49 14.29
C GLY A 33 1.57 -13.64 13.29
N THR A 34 0.34 -13.87 12.80
CA THR A 34 0.03 -14.94 11.82
C THR A 34 -0.49 -14.40 10.49
N THR A 35 -0.40 -13.08 10.28
CA THR A 35 -0.86 -12.39 9.07
C THR A 35 0.17 -12.31 7.94
N ASP A 36 1.08 -13.27 7.88
CA ASP A 36 2.19 -13.23 6.93
C ASP A 36 1.67 -13.22 5.51
N VAL A 37 2.20 -12.27 4.76
CA VAL A 37 2.07 -12.20 3.31
C VAL A 37 3.04 -13.20 2.71
N ARG A 38 2.54 -14.06 1.84
CA ARG A 38 3.39 -14.96 1.05
C ARG A 38 3.86 -14.30 -0.23
N ASN A 39 2.96 -13.62 -0.95
CA ASN A 39 3.34 -12.92 -2.17
C ASN A 39 3.80 -11.49 -1.86
N THR A 40 5.10 -11.36 -1.60
CA THR A 40 5.74 -10.08 -1.31
C THR A 40 6.18 -9.33 -2.57
N GLY A 41 6.08 -9.93 -3.75
CA GLY A 41 6.62 -9.38 -5.00
C GLY A 41 8.15 -9.40 -5.08
N VAL A 42 8.69 -8.69 -6.06
CA VAL A 42 10.14 -8.53 -6.30
C VAL A 42 10.53 -7.05 -6.35
N ALA A 43 11.73 -6.71 -5.92
CA ALA A 43 12.18 -5.32 -5.87
C ALA A 43 12.38 -4.68 -7.26
N ASP A 44 12.78 -5.48 -8.24
CA ASP A 44 12.98 -5.01 -9.62
C ASP A 44 11.69 -5.19 -10.44
N CYS A 45 11.14 -4.08 -10.93
CA CYS A 45 9.96 -4.09 -11.80
C CYS A 45 10.20 -4.86 -13.09
N ALA A 46 11.41 -4.87 -13.64
CA ALA A 46 11.72 -5.60 -14.87
C ALA A 46 11.79 -7.12 -14.66
N ALA A 47 11.86 -7.58 -13.41
CA ALA A 47 11.95 -8.99 -13.07
C ALA A 47 10.59 -9.71 -12.99
N VAL A 48 9.45 -8.99 -13.04
CA VAL A 48 8.13 -9.64 -13.11
C VAL A 48 7.82 -10.09 -14.54
N THR A 49 7.11 -11.21 -14.68
CA THR A 49 6.73 -11.75 -16.00
C THR A 49 5.38 -11.22 -16.48
N PRO A 50 5.18 -11.05 -17.81
CA PRO A 50 6.13 -11.34 -18.91
C PRO A 50 7.17 -10.23 -19.12
N ALA A 51 8.39 -10.63 -19.51
CA ALA A 51 9.50 -9.73 -19.84
C ALA A 51 9.34 -9.09 -21.24
N GLY A 52 9.65 -7.80 -21.41
CA GLY A 52 9.67 -7.16 -22.74
C GLY A 52 10.13 -5.68 -22.77
N PRO A 53 10.42 -5.12 -23.96
CA PRO A 53 10.84 -3.72 -24.12
C PRO A 53 9.84 -2.70 -23.56
N GLU A 54 8.54 -2.94 -23.75
CA GLU A 54 7.47 -2.08 -23.23
C GLU A 54 7.46 -2.08 -21.69
N GLN A 55 7.78 -3.21 -21.07
CA GLN A 55 7.91 -3.30 -19.62
C GLN A 55 9.08 -2.46 -19.12
N GLN A 56 10.22 -2.46 -19.81
CA GLN A 56 11.35 -1.61 -19.42
C GLN A 56 10.96 -0.13 -19.42
N GLN A 57 10.17 0.31 -20.41
CA GLN A 57 9.67 1.69 -20.47
C GLN A 57 8.70 2.00 -19.32
N VAL A 58 7.74 1.11 -19.05
CA VAL A 58 6.79 1.23 -17.93
C VAL A 58 7.53 1.26 -16.58
N CYS A 59 8.47 0.35 -16.37
CA CYS A 59 9.28 0.29 -15.15
C CYS A 59 10.17 1.54 -15.01
N GLY A 60 10.70 2.07 -16.11
CA GLY A 60 11.44 3.33 -16.13
C GLY A 60 10.60 4.54 -15.70
N VAL A 61 9.29 4.55 -15.95
CA VAL A 61 8.39 5.59 -15.41
C VAL A 61 8.29 5.49 -13.88
N LEU A 62 8.20 4.28 -13.33
CA LEU A 62 8.12 4.06 -11.88
C LEU A 62 9.44 4.37 -11.18
N GLU A 63 10.58 4.05 -11.80
CA GLU A 63 11.90 4.47 -11.31
C GLU A 63 12.02 6.01 -11.27
N GLN A 64 11.60 6.70 -12.34
CA GLN A 64 11.58 8.17 -12.35
C GLN A 64 10.64 8.73 -11.27
N LEU A 65 9.51 8.08 -11.01
CA LEU A 65 8.54 8.47 -9.99
C LEU A 65 9.15 8.41 -8.59
N THR A 66 9.79 7.29 -8.24
CA THR A 66 10.46 7.13 -6.94
C THR A 66 11.65 8.08 -6.80
N GLY A 67 12.40 8.31 -7.89
CA GLY A 67 13.46 9.30 -7.93
C GLY A 67 12.98 10.73 -7.71
N ALA A 68 11.88 11.14 -8.35
CA ALA A 68 11.28 12.46 -8.17
C ALA A 68 10.79 12.66 -6.72
N TRP A 69 10.16 11.64 -6.14
CA TRP A 69 9.77 11.65 -4.72
C TRP A 69 10.99 11.84 -3.80
N ALA A 70 12.04 11.04 -4.00
CA ALA A 70 13.25 11.10 -3.17
C ALA A 70 13.95 12.47 -3.23
N ARG A 71 13.81 13.21 -4.34
CA ARG A 71 14.30 14.59 -4.49
C ARG A 71 13.33 15.65 -3.98
N GLY A 72 12.08 15.28 -3.65
CA GLY A 72 11.01 16.23 -3.32
C GLY A 72 10.62 17.11 -4.52
N ASP A 73 10.79 16.61 -5.74
CA ASP A 73 10.58 17.34 -6.98
C ASP A 73 9.15 17.11 -7.50
N ALA A 74 8.25 18.00 -7.13
CA ALA A 74 6.83 17.91 -7.51
C ALA A 74 6.59 18.07 -9.01
N ASP A 75 7.41 18.88 -9.69
CA ASP A 75 7.26 19.11 -11.13
C ASP A 75 7.67 17.88 -11.92
N ALA A 76 8.80 17.26 -11.57
CA ALA A 76 9.19 15.98 -12.14
C ALA A 76 8.20 14.86 -11.79
N TYR A 77 7.69 14.83 -10.55
CA TYR A 77 6.69 13.84 -10.14
C TYR A 77 5.41 13.96 -10.95
N GLY A 78 4.87 15.18 -11.09
CA GLY A 78 3.67 15.46 -11.86
C GLY A 78 3.83 15.21 -13.36
N ALA A 79 5.00 15.49 -13.95
CA ALA A 79 5.25 15.27 -15.38
C ALA A 79 5.06 13.81 -15.83
N LEU A 80 5.16 12.86 -14.89
CA LEU A 80 4.96 11.43 -15.13
C LEU A 80 3.48 11.02 -15.23
N PHE A 81 2.55 11.92 -14.90
CA PHE A 81 1.11 11.68 -14.99
C PHE A 81 0.53 12.24 -16.30
N THR A 82 -0.54 11.66 -16.83
CA THR A 82 -1.33 12.28 -17.92
C THR A 82 -2.02 13.55 -17.44
N GLU A 83 -2.40 14.44 -18.35
CA GLU A 83 -3.05 15.71 -17.99
C GLU A 83 -4.35 15.49 -17.22
N ASP A 84 -5.07 14.43 -17.54
CA ASP A 84 -6.35 13.99 -16.96
C ASP A 84 -6.20 12.93 -15.87
N ALA A 85 -4.98 12.67 -15.39
CA ALA A 85 -4.72 11.56 -14.48
C ALA A 85 -5.50 11.65 -13.16
N THR A 86 -5.79 10.49 -12.57
CA THR A 86 -6.43 10.39 -11.25
C THR A 86 -5.47 9.84 -10.21
N TYR A 87 -5.56 10.32 -8.99
CA TYR A 87 -4.73 9.85 -7.88
C TYR A 87 -5.59 9.67 -6.63
N THR A 88 -5.66 8.44 -6.12
CA THR A 88 -6.32 8.12 -4.85
C THR A 88 -5.31 7.68 -3.82
N THR A 89 -5.22 8.44 -2.71
CA THR A 89 -4.34 8.11 -1.58
C THR A 89 -4.92 6.97 -0.74
N TYR A 90 -4.09 6.40 0.12
CA TYR A 90 -4.47 5.29 1.01
C TYR A 90 -5.54 5.65 2.05
N VAL A 91 -5.85 6.95 2.22
CA VAL A 91 -6.93 7.44 3.07
C VAL A 91 -8.16 7.88 2.27
N GLY A 92 -8.16 7.67 0.95
CA GLY A 92 -9.30 7.97 0.06
C GLY A 92 -9.34 9.41 -0.45
N THR A 93 -8.28 10.20 -0.27
CA THR A 93 -8.19 11.53 -0.90
C THR A 93 -8.03 11.36 -2.40
N TYR A 94 -8.86 12.06 -3.17
CA TYR A 94 -8.89 12.00 -4.63
C TYR A 94 -8.38 13.31 -5.23
N TYR A 95 -7.37 13.22 -6.10
CA TYR A 95 -6.87 14.34 -6.92
C TYR A 95 -7.22 14.11 -8.38
N GLN A 96 -7.51 15.20 -9.09
CA GLN A 96 -7.93 15.15 -10.49
C GLN A 96 -7.07 16.03 -11.39
N GLY A 97 -6.41 15.37 -12.34
CA GLY A 97 -5.53 15.97 -13.33
C GLY A 97 -4.11 16.21 -12.81
N ARG A 98 -3.17 16.28 -13.75
CA ARG A 98 -1.74 16.46 -13.47
C ARG A 98 -1.49 17.64 -12.53
N ARG A 99 -2.11 18.79 -12.81
CA ARG A 99 -1.90 20.03 -12.06
C ARG A 99 -2.22 19.86 -10.57
N ASP A 100 -3.35 19.24 -10.26
CA ASP A 100 -3.79 19.04 -8.88
C ASP A 100 -2.86 18.07 -8.14
N ILE A 101 -2.45 16.99 -8.81
CA ILE A 101 -1.44 16.05 -8.31
C ILE A 101 -0.12 16.79 -8.02
N THR A 102 0.37 17.61 -8.95
CA THR A 102 1.61 18.39 -8.78
C THR A 102 1.53 19.33 -7.59
N GLU A 103 0.48 20.16 -7.48
CA GLU A 103 0.36 21.12 -6.39
C GLU A 103 0.22 20.42 -5.02
N GLY A 104 -0.58 19.35 -4.97
CA GLY A 104 -0.70 18.52 -3.77
C GLY A 104 0.64 17.94 -3.32
N HIS A 105 1.41 17.35 -4.25
CA HIS A 105 2.73 16.80 -3.94
C HIS A 105 3.75 17.89 -3.59
N ARG A 106 3.64 19.08 -4.18
CA ARG A 106 4.50 20.22 -3.82
C ARG A 106 4.29 20.65 -2.37
N ALA A 107 3.05 20.65 -1.89
CA ALA A 107 2.76 20.89 -0.47
C ALA A 107 3.27 19.74 0.41
N LEU A 108 3.04 18.48 0.01
CA LEU A 108 3.48 17.29 0.73
C LEU A 108 5.01 17.22 0.89
N PHE A 109 5.77 17.50 -0.16
CA PHE A 109 7.25 17.47 -0.16
C PHE A 109 7.87 18.60 0.67
N ARG A 110 7.12 19.65 1.00
CA ARG A 110 7.53 20.66 1.99
C ARG A 110 7.07 20.36 3.42
N GLY A 111 6.16 19.40 3.58
CA GLY A 111 5.51 19.07 4.84
C GLY A 111 5.80 17.63 5.28
N PHE A 112 4.73 16.86 5.50
CA PHE A 112 4.75 15.58 6.21
C PHE A 112 5.62 14.48 5.61
N VAL A 113 5.91 14.54 4.31
CA VAL A 113 6.71 13.50 3.63
C VAL A 113 8.07 14.03 3.15
N LYS A 114 8.46 15.24 3.60
CA LYS A 114 9.74 15.84 3.25
C LYS A 114 10.90 14.91 3.65
N GLY A 115 11.77 14.58 2.69
CA GLY A 115 12.95 13.74 2.92
C GLY A 115 12.67 12.24 3.01
N THR A 116 11.40 11.83 2.90
CA THR A 116 11.05 10.41 2.78
C THR A 116 11.40 9.87 1.39
N LYS A 117 11.52 8.55 1.29
CA LYS A 117 11.69 7.82 0.03
C LYS A 117 10.53 6.85 -0.17
N LEU A 118 10.31 6.40 -1.40
CA LEU A 118 9.36 5.34 -1.72
C LEU A 118 10.09 4.00 -1.78
N ALA A 119 9.52 2.99 -1.13
CA ALA A 119 9.85 1.59 -1.34
C ALA A 119 8.72 0.94 -2.12
N ASP A 120 9.08 0.17 -3.16
CA ASP A 120 8.15 -0.60 -3.98
C ASP A 120 8.63 -2.05 -4.07
N SER A 121 7.67 -2.97 -4.15
CA SER A 121 7.89 -4.38 -4.48
C SER A 121 6.80 -4.84 -5.44
N TYR A 122 7.19 -5.22 -6.66
CA TYR A 122 6.30 -5.41 -7.78
C TYR A 122 5.67 -6.81 -7.77
N LEU A 123 4.34 -6.85 -7.85
CA LEU A 123 3.55 -8.09 -7.89
C LEU A 123 3.25 -8.53 -9.32
N GLY A 124 3.24 -7.60 -10.27
CA GLY A 124 3.06 -7.92 -11.68
C GLY A 124 2.87 -6.70 -12.58
N VAL A 125 3.19 -6.87 -13.86
CA VAL A 125 2.93 -5.92 -14.95
C VAL A 125 2.06 -6.65 -15.97
N ARG A 126 0.93 -6.06 -16.35
CA ARG A 126 0.02 -6.61 -17.37
C ARG A 126 -0.24 -5.59 -18.46
N PHE A 127 -0.16 -6.01 -19.72
CA PHE A 127 -0.45 -5.17 -20.88
C PHE A 127 -1.84 -5.46 -21.43
N TYR A 128 -2.56 -4.41 -21.83
CA TYR A 128 -3.87 -4.46 -22.46
C TYR A 128 -3.82 -3.74 -23.80
N GLY A 129 -3.18 -4.40 -24.77
CA GLY A 129 -2.81 -3.78 -26.05
C GLY A 129 -1.48 -3.01 -25.97
N PRO A 130 -1.06 -2.37 -27.08
CA PRO A 130 0.28 -1.79 -27.22
C PRO A 130 0.51 -0.50 -26.41
N GLY A 131 -0.54 0.12 -25.89
CA GLY A 131 -0.49 1.44 -25.27
C GLY A 131 -1.09 1.50 -23.87
N THR A 132 -1.34 0.37 -23.22
CA THR A 132 -1.91 0.35 -21.87
C THR A 132 -1.28 -0.74 -21.02
N ALA A 133 -0.87 -0.38 -19.81
CA ALA A 133 -0.30 -1.29 -18.84
C ALA A 133 -0.90 -1.06 -17.45
N VAL A 134 -1.03 -2.13 -16.67
CA VAL A 134 -1.38 -2.06 -15.25
C VAL A 134 -0.25 -2.70 -14.47
N VAL A 135 0.32 -1.94 -13.54
CA VAL A 135 1.32 -2.42 -12.59
C VAL A 135 0.67 -2.52 -11.22
N THR A 136 0.84 -3.67 -10.57
CA THR A 136 0.43 -3.87 -9.18
C THR A 136 1.69 -4.05 -8.36
N SER A 137 1.82 -3.29 -7.27
CA SER A 137 2.95 -3.38 -6.35
C SER A 137 2.48 -3.34 -4.90
N ARG A 138 3.39 -3.65 -4.00
CA ARG A 138 3.36 -3.23 -2.61
C ARG A 138 4.27 -2.03 -2.44
N GLY A 139 4.01 -1.20 -1.44
CA GLY A 139 4.90 -0.08 -1.18
C GLY A 139 4.56 0.74 0.05
N ASP A 140 5.51 1.58 0.42
CA ASP A 140 5.41 2.49 1.56
C ASP A 140 6.42 3.63 1.45
N THR A 141 6.16 4.69 2.21
CA THR A 141 7.12 5.76 2.44
C THR A 141 8.03 5.36 3.60
N TYR A 142 9.32 5.67 3.52
CA TYR A 142 10.26 5.39 4.60
C TYR A 142 11.31 6.49 4.79
N GLU A 143 11.89 6.51 5.98
CA GLU A 143 13.07 7.30 6.34
C GLU A 143 14.18 6.36 6.84
N GLY A 144 15.44 6.70 6.56
CA GLY A 144 16.57 5.87 6.98
C GLY A 144 16.65 4.53 6.23
N LYS A 145 16.52 3.42 6.97
CA LYS A 145 16.67 2.06 6.41
C LYS A 145 15.45 1.68 5.59
N ALA A 146 15.68 1.20 4.37
CA ALA A 146 14.61 0.70 3.51
C ALA A 146 13.87 -0.49 4.15
N PRO A 147 12.53 -0.50 4.15
CA PRO A 147 11.75 -1.63 4.62
C PRO A 147 11.97 -2.84 3.72
N LYS A 148 11.83 -4.04 4.29
CA LYS A 148 11.83 -5.28 3.53
C LYS A 148 10.50 -5.46 2.78
N PRO A 149 10.45 -6.28 1.71
CA PRO A 149 9.22 -6.51 0.95
C PRO A 149 8.00 -6.99 1.77
N ASP A 150 8.23 -7.78 2.82
CA ASP A 150 7.20 -8.29 3.74
C ASP A 150 6.69 -7.23 4.74
N GLU A 151 7.42 -6.15 4.93
CA GLU A 151 7.05 -5.02 5.81
C GLU A 151 6.16 -3.99 5.07
N LEU A 152 6.06 -4.07 3.74
CA LEU A 152 5.27 -3.13 2.93
C LEU A 152 3.76 -3.33 3.15
N SER A 153 3.14 -2.29 3.72
CA SER A 153 1.78 -2.34 4.24
C SER A 153 0.70 -1.89 3.26
N LYS A 154 1.07 -1.25 2.14
CA LYS A 154 0.10 -0.81 1.12
C LYS A 154 0.19 -1.68 -0.12
N THR A 155 -0.94 -1.86 -0.78
CA THR A 155 -1.02 -2.35 -2.16
C THR A 155 -1.32 -1.17 -3.07
N GLN A 156 -0.59 -1.05 -4.17
CA GLN A 156 -0.67 0.02 -5.15
C GLN A 156 -1.07 -0.54 -6.51
N THR A 157 -1.80 0.27 -7.27
CA THR A 157 -2.12 0.02 -8.67
C THR A 157 -1.80 1.27 -9.47
N TYR A 158 -0.96 1.09 -10.48
CA TYR A 158 -0.65 2.11 -11.48
C TYR A 158 -1.26 1.68 -12.81
N THR A 159 -2.10 2.53 -13.40
CA THR A 159 -2.51 2.39 -14.80
C THR A 159 -1.67 3.35 -15.62
N LEU A 160 -0.89 2.81 -16.56
CA LEU A 160 -0.06 3.59 -17.46
C LEU A 160 -0.62 3.50 -18.88
N VAL A 161 -0.51 4.60 -19.59
CA VAL A 161 -0.90 4.70 -20.99
C VAL A 161 0.23 5.31 -21.81
N ARG A 162 0.40 4.83 -23.04
CA ARG A 162 1.31 5.42 -24.01
C ARG A 162 0.61 6.62 -24.66
N GLN A 163 1.23 7.78 -24.57
CA GLN A 163 0.71 9.04 -25.10
C GLN A 163 1.08 9.20 -26.58
N GLY A 164 0.50 10.19 -27.27
CA GLY A 164 0.73 10.43 -28.70
C GLY A 164 2.19 10.78 -29.05
N ASP A 165 2.95 11.28 -28.09
CA ASP A 165 4.40 11.52 -28.19
C ASP A 165 5.25 10.25 -28.01
N GLY A 166 4.60 9.10 -27.77
CA GLY A 166 5.23 7.81 -27.56
C GLY A 166 5.74 7.56 -26.14
N ALA A 167 5.63 8.52 -25.23
CA ALA A 167 6.03 8.35 -23.84
C ALA A 167 4.92 7.67 -23.02
N TRP A 168 5.32 6.80 -22.09
CA TRP A 168 4.41 6.24 -21.09
C TRP A 168 4.19 7.23 -19.95
N ARG A 169 2.95 7.36 -19.51
CA ARG A 169 2.56 8.18 -18.36
C ARG A 169 1.49 7.48 -17.53
N ILE A 170 1.44 7.80 -16.24
CA ILE A 170 0.46 7.27 -15.30
C ILE A 170 -0.87 7.99 -15.52
N ALA A 171 -1.90 7.26 -15.95
CA ALA A 171 -3.27 7.76 -16.06
C ALA A 171 -4.07 7.61 -14.76
N ALA A 172 -3.74 6.60 -13.95
CA ALA A 172 -4.37 6.43 -12.65
C ALA A 172 -3.40 5.82 -11.64
N PHE A 173 -3.42 6.34 -10.42
CA PHE A 173 -2.79 5.74 -9.26
C PHE A 173 -3.81 5.53 -8.15
N HIS A 174 -3.78 4.37 -7.54
CA HIS A 174 -4.55 4.06 -6.33
C HIS A 174 -3.67 3.28 -5.37
N ASN A 175 -3.70 3.60 -4.08
CA ASN A 175 -3.19 2.69 -3.06
C ASN A 175 -4.14 2.49 -1.89
N THR A 176 -4.03 1.33 -1.24
CA THR A 176 -4.82 0.97 -0.06
C THR A 176 -3.89 0.40 0.99
N LYS A 177 -4.00 0.89 2.23
CA LYS A 177 -3.31 0.28 3.37
C LYS A 177 -4.04 -1.00 3.78
N ARG A 178 -3.32 -2.11 3.81
CA ARG A 178 -3.88 -3.39 4.25
C ARG A 178 -4.29 -3.35 5.70
N ARG A 179 -5.37 -4.07 6.00
CA ARG A 179 -5.89 -4.28 7.35
C ARG A 179 -5.67 -5.75 7.72
N SER A 180 -4.41 -6.11 7.94
CA SER A 180 -3.97 -7.51 8.10
C SER A 180 -4.81 -8.30 9.11
N VAL A 181 -5.07 -7.73 10.29
CA VAL A 181 -5.91 -8.38 11.33
C VAL A 181 -7.33 -8.63 10.84
N MET A 182 -7.94 -7.67 10.13
CA MET A 182 -9.27 -7.82 9.56
C MET A 182 -9.29 -8.89 8.46
N GLU A 183 -8.28 -8.92 7.59
CA GLU A 183 -8.11 -9.98 6.59
C GLU A 183 -8.01 -11.37 7.25
N ARG A 184 -7.22 -11.50 8.32
CA ARG A 184 -7.07 -12.77 9.05
C ARG A 184 -8.36 -13.23 9.70
N ILE A 185 -9.10 -12.32 10.32
CA ILE A 185 -10.43 -12.63 10.89
C ILE A 185 -11.35 -13.12 9.78
N SER A 186 -11.37 -12.46 8.63
CA SER A 186 -12.16 -12.88 7.46
C SER A 186 -11.76 -14.27 6.98
N PHE A 187 -10.47 -14.59 6.87
CA PHE A 187 -10.00 -15.91 6.41
C PHE A 187 -10.21 -17.03 7.43
N LEU A 188 -10.30 -16.70 8.72
CA LEU A 188 -10.69 -17.67 9.76
C LEU A 188 -12.18 -17.97 9.71
N PHE A 189 -13.00 -16.98 9.39
CA PHE A 189 -14.45 -17.14 9.24
C PHE A 189 -14.82 -17.87 7.94
N ASP A 190 -14.19 -17.50 6.82
CA ASP A 190 -14.35 -18.15 5.53
C ASP A 190 -12.97 -18.38 4.86
N PRO A 191 -12.34 -19.56 5.06
CA PRO A 191 -11.05 -19.90 4.47
C PRO A 191 -11.03 -19.92 2.94
N ALA A 192 -12.18 -20.05 2.28
CA ALA A 192 -12.26 -20.06 0.82
C ALA A 192 -11.95 -18.67 0.22
N THR A 193 -12.21 -17.60 0.99
CA THR A 193 -11.91 -16.21 0.59
C THR A 193 -10.42 -15.86 0.61
N LYS A 194 -9.57 -16.71 1.22
CA LYS A 194 -8.12 -16.50 1.22
C LYS A 194 -7.59 -16.59 -0.23
N PRO A 195 -6.88 -15.57 -0.75
CA PRO A 195 -6.35 -15.60 -2.11
C PRO A 195 -5.43 -16.80 -2.32
N ALA A 196 -5.49 -17.44 -3.49
CA ALA A 196 -4.67 -18.63 -3.80
C ALA A 196 -3.16 -18.36 -3.67
N ALA A 197 -2.70 -17.18 -4.07
CA ALA A 197 -1.31 -16.74 -3.91
C ALA A 197 -0.88 -16.55 -2.44
N GLU A 198 -1.84 -16.46 -1.51
CA GLU A 198 -1.59 -16.31 -0.07
C GLU A 198 -1.87 -17.60 0.71
N LYS A 199 -2.46 -18.63 0.07
CA LYS A 199 -2.72 -19.95 0.68
C LYS A 199 -1.42 -20.67 0.98
#